data_AF-C6TL35-F1
#
_entry.id   AF-C6TL35-F1
#
_cell.length_a   1.000
_cell.length_b   1.000
_cell.length_c   1.000
_cell.angle_alpha   90.00
_cell.angle_beta   90.00
_cell.angle_gamma   90.00
#
_symmetry.space_group_name_H-M   'P 1'
#
loop_
_entity.id
_entity.type
_entity.pdbx_description
1 polymer ?
#
loop_
_entity_poly.entity_id
_entity_poly.type
_entity_poly.pdbx_seq_one_letter_code
_entity_poly.pdbx_strand_id
1 'polypeptide(L)'
;MGWTREENRRFEDALAVHGPDDPNRWQHVANAVGGKSVQEVKMHYEILQEDVIRIERDQIPLPSYRGNERQIHNEQRRMRDLSLR
;
A
#
# COMPACT_ATOMS: atom_id res chain seq x y z
N MET A 1 -13.61 13.59 -9.28
CA MET A 1 -12.94 12.94 -10.42
C MET A 1 -12.25 11.68 -9.91
N GLY A 2 -12.32 10.56 -10.62
CA GLY A 2 -11.62 9.33 -10.22
C GLY A 2 -10.15 9.31 -10.67
N TRP A 3 -9.35 8.47 -10.02
CA TRP A 3 -7.99 8.13 -10.44
C TRP A 3 -7.98 6.75 -11.09
N THR A 4 -7.46 6.65 -12.31
CA THR A 4 -7.20 5.37 -12.95
C THR A 4 -5.94 4.73 -12.37
N ARG A 5 -5.80 3.41 -12.53
CA ARG A 5 -4.58 2.68 -12.12
C ARG A 5 -3.31 3.24 -12.77
N GLU A 6 -3.41 3.66 -14.02
CA GLU A 6 -2.29 4.25 -14.76
C GLU A 6 -1.94 5.65 -14.24
N GLU A 7 -2.94 6.51 -13.98
CA GLU A 7 -2.69 7.82 -13.36
C GLU A 7 -2.06 7.67 -11.97
N ASN A 8 -2.53 6.72 -11.16
CA ASN A 8 -1.96 6.46 -9.85
C ASN A 8 -0.50 5.99 -9.94
N ARG A 9 -0.21 5.09 -10.89
CA ARG A 9 1.17 4.64 -11.13
C ARG A 9 2.09 5.81 -11.51
N ARG A 10 1.67 6.66 -12.45
CA ARG A 10 2.46 7.85 -12.84
C ARG A 10 2.66 8.83 -11.70
N PHE A 11 1.65 8.97 -10.83
CA PHE A 11 1.75 9.79 -9.64
C PHE A 11 2.82 9.27 -8.67
N GLU A 12 2.80 7.97 -8.37
CA GLU A 12 3.81 7.33 -7.50
C GLU A 12 5.21 7.40 -8.12
N ASP A 13 5.35 7.08 -9.42
CA ASP A 13 6.61 7.18 -10.16
C ASP A 13 7.16 8.62 -10.12
N ALA A 14 6.30 9.62 -10.31
CA ALA A 14 6.69 11.02 -10.27
C ALA A 14 7.07 11.48 -8.85
N LEU A 15 6.42 10.98 -7.79
CA LEU A 15 6.81 11.27 -6.41
C LEU A 15 8.19 10.71 -6.06
N ALA A 16 8.59 9.59 -6.68
CA ALA A 16 9.92 9.00 -6.50
C ALA A 16 11.02 9.81 -7.19
N VAL A 17 10.72 10.41 -8.35
CA VAL A 17 11.64 11.30 -9.07
C VAL A 17 11.72 12.69 -8.41
N HIS A 18 10.58 13.23 -7.99
CA HIS A 18 10.46 14.56 -7.39
C HIS A 18 10.31 14.43 -5.87
N GLY A 19 11.46 14.37 -5.18
CA GLY A 19 11.53 14.28 -3.73
C GLY A 19 10.98 15.53 -3.00
N PRO A 20 10.91 15.49 -1.66
CA PRO A 20 10.37 16.59 -0.85
C PRO A 20 11.16 17.90 -0.97
N ASP A 21 12.43 17.86 -1.36
CA ASP A 21 13.29 19.04 -1.54
C ASP A 21 13.08 19.75 -2.88
N ASP A 22 12.30 19.18 -3.81
CA ASP A 22 11.99 19.83 -5.08
C ASP A 22 10.99 20.99 -4.86
N PRO A 23 11.38 22.27 -5.07
CA PRO A 23 10.50 23.41 -4.85
C PRO A 23 9.28 23.43 -5.79
N ASN A 24 9.36 22.74 -6.94
CA ASN A 24 8.30 22.64 -7.94
C ASN A 24 7.66 21.25 -7.98
N ARG A 25 7.90 20.41 -6.95
CA ARG A 25 7.44 19.01 -6.86
C ARG A 25 6.03 18.80 -7.40
N TRP A 26 5.06 19.56 -6.89
CA TRP A 26 3.65 19.37 -7.23
C TRP A 26 3.33 19.72 -8.68
N GLN A 27 4.01 20.71 -9.25
CA GLN A 27 3.82 21.07 -10.66
C GLN A 27 4.42 20.00 -11.56
N HIS A 28 5.60 19.47 -11.21
CA HIS A 28 6.22 18.36 -11.95
C HIS A 28 5.36 17.10 -11.91
N VAL A 29 4.84 16.73 -10.73
CA VAL A 29 3.96 15.57 -10.58
C VAL A 29 2.66 15.74 -11.38
N ALA A 30 2.03 16.92 -11.33
CA ALA A 30 0.83 17.19 -12.13
C ALA A 30 1.08 17.06 -13.64
N ASN A 31 2.21 17.58 -14.12
CA ASN A 31 2.62 17.46 -15.51
C ASN A 31 2.89 16.00 -15.91
N ALA A 32 3.52 15.22 -15.02
CA ALA A 32 3.86 13.81 -15.27
C ALA A 32 2.63 12.88 -15.31
N VAL A 33 1.65 13.10 -14.42
CA VAL A 33 0.39 12.33 -14.43
C VAL A 33 -0.39 12.62 -15.71
N GLY A 34 -0.49 13.91 -16.07
CA GLY A 34 -1.30 14.39 -17.19
C GLY A 34 -2.79 14.40 -16.84
N GLY A 35 -3.48 15.51 -17.14
CA GLY A 35 -4.93 15.63 -16.92
C GLY A 35 -5.36 15.83 -15.46
N LYS A 36 -4.43 15.91 -14.50
CA LYS A 36 -4.70 16.30 -13.11
C LYS A 36 -4.12 17.67 -12.81
N SER A 37 -4.86 18.48 -12.08
CA SER A 37 -4.38 19.75 -11.54
C SER A 37 -3.45 19.55 -10.35
N VAL A 38 -2.64 20.56 -10.03
CA VAL A 38 -1.80 20.58 -8.82
C VAL A 38 -2.63 20.37 -7.55
N GLN A 39 -3.86 20.90 -7.50
CA GLN A 39 -4.77 20.72 -6.37
C GLN A 39 -5.22 19.26 -6.24
N GLU A 40 -5.59 18.61 -7.35
CA GLU A 40 -5.96 17.18 -7.34
C GLU A 40 -4.80 16.29 -6.93
N VAL A 41 -3.57 16.59 -7.37
CA VAL A 41 -2.36 15.87 -6.96
C VAL A 41 -2.11 16.01 -5.45
N LYS A 42 -2.23 17.22 -4.90
CA LYS A 42 -2.04 17.44 -3.45
C LYS A 42 -3.10 16.71 -2.62
N MET A 43 -4.36 16.77 -3.02
CA MET A 43 -5.45 16.02 -2.37
C MET A 43 -5.20 14.51 -2.43
N HIS A 44 -4.74 13.99 -3.57
CA HIS A 44 -4.40 12.58 -3.71
C HIS A 44 -3.21 12.16 -2.83
N TYR A 45 -2.23 13.05 -2.67
CA TYR A 45 -1.13 12.84 -1.74
C TYR A 45 -1.58 12.81 -0.27
N GLU A 46 -2.52 13.66 0.13
CA GLU A 46 -3.10 13.63 1.49
C GLU A 46 -3.78 12.30 1.78
N ILE A 47 -4.55 11.76 0.82
CA ILE A 47 -5.17 10.43 0.91
C ILE A 47 -4.11 9.34 1.03
N LEU A 48 -3.05 9.39 0.22
CA LEU A 48 -1.93 8.45 0.30
C LEU A 48 -1.24 8.49 1.67
N GLN A 49 -1.03 9.69 2.23
CA GLN A 49 -0.44 9.84 3.58
C GLN A 49 -1.35 9.23 4.65
N GLU A 50 -2.66 9.44 4.56
CA GLU A 50 -3.62 8.80 5.48
C GLU A 50 -3.57 7.27 5.37
N ASP A 51 -3.50 6.72 4.16
CA ASP A 51 -3.35 5.28 3.93
C ASP A 51 -2.09 4.72 4.60
N VAL A 52 -0.95 5.38 4.43
CA VAL A 52 0.31 5.00 5.07
C VAL A 52 0.20 5.05 6.59
N ILE A 53 -0.37 6.12 7.16
CA ILE A 53 -0.56 6.25 8.60
C ILE A 53 -1.45 5.12 9.14
N ARG A 54 -2.49 4.73 8.40
CA ARG A 54 -3.37 3.61 8.79
C ARG A 54 -2.63 2.27 8.78
N ILE A 55 -1.74 2.05 7.79
CA ILE A 55 -0.87 0.87 7.76
C ILE A 55 0.04 0.86 8.98
N GLU A 56 0.72 1.97 9.27
CA GLU A 56 1.68 2.09 10.38
C GLU A 56 1.03 1.95 11.76
N ARG A 57 -0.27 2.23 11.88
CA ARG A 57 -1.05 2.09 13.11
C ARG A 57 -1.73 0.73 13.26
N ASP A 58 -1.42 -0.23 12.40
CA ASP A 58 -2.09 -1.54 12.34
C ASP A 58 -3.63 -1.42 12.19
N GLN A 59 -4.10 -0.35 11.53
CA GLN A 59 -5.54 -0.10 11.32
C GLN A 59 -6.10 -0.78 10.07
N ILE A 60 -5.25 -1.48 9.32
CA ILE A 60 -5.68 -2.31 8.19
C ILE A 60 -5.74 -3.76 8.67
N PRO A 61 -6.92 -4.42 8.60
CA PRO A 61 -7.02 -5.83 8.95
C PRO A 61 -6.15 -6.66 8.01
N LEU A 62 -5.29 -7.50 8.58
CA LEU A 62 -4.55 -8.48 7.81
C LEU A 62 -5.55 -9.37 7.06
N PRO A 63 -5.34 -9.64 5.76
CA PRO A 63 -6.15 -10.61 5.06
C PRO A 63 -6.16 -11.92 5.85
N SER A 64 -7.33 -12.53 5.97
CA SER A 64 -7.41 -13.94 6.36
C SER A 64 -6.83 -14.75 5.20
N TYR A 65 -5.50 -14.76 5.09
CA TYR A 65 -4.82 -15.84 4.39
C TYR A 65 -5.37 -17.10 5.02
N ARG A 66 -5.97 -17.99 4.21
CA ARG A 66 -6.26 -19.34 4.67
C ARG A 66 -4.91 -19.90 5.08
N GLY A 67 -4.60 -19.75 6.36
CA GLY A 67 -3.41 -20.28 6.95
C GLY A 67 -3.41 -21.74 6.64
N ASN A 68 -2.23 -22.33 6.64
CA ASN A 68 -2.09 -23.76 6.63
C ASN A 68 -2.66 -24.33 7.95
N GLU A 69 -3.96 -24.19 8.22
CA GLU A 69 -4.71 -24.96 9.21
C GLU A 69 -4.40 -26.44 9.01
N ARG A 70 -4.17 -26.84 7.76
CA ARG A 70 -3.60 -28.14 7.39
C ARG A 70 -2.22 -28.40 8.03
N GLN A 71 -1.28 -27.46 8.01
CA GLN A 71 0.04 -27.65 8.65
C GLN A 71 -0.07 -27.68 10.17
N ILE A 72 -0.82 -26.77 10.80
CA ILE A 72 -1.00 -26.78 12.27
C ILE A 72 -1.69 -28.08 12.71
N HIS A 73 -2.73 -28.53 11.99
CA HIS A 73 -3.40 -29.79 12.32
C HIS A 73 -2.48 -31.01 12.09
N ASN A 74 -1.66 -30.98 11.03
CA ASN A 74 -0.68 -32.03 10.76
C ASN A 74 0.43 -32.05 11.82
N GLU A 75 0.93 -30.91 12.26
CA GLU A 75 1.92 -30.81 13.35
C GLU A 75 1.32 -31.22 14.69
N GLN A 76 0.09 -30.82 15.01
CA GLN A 76 -0.62 -31.28 16.21
C GLN A 76 -0.86 -32.79 16.18
N ARG A 77 -1.21 -33.37 15.03
CA ARG A 77 -1.32 -34.82 14.88
C ARG A 77 0.05 -35.48 15.06
N ARG A 78 1.10 -34.93 14.43
CA ARG A 78 2.46 -35.45 14.55
C ARG A 78 3.00 -35.38 15.98
N MET A 79 2.73 -34.30 16.70
CA MET A 79 3.09 -34.16 18.12
C MET A 79 2.33 -35.15 19.00
N ARG A 80 1.03 -35.38 18.75
CA ARG A 80 0.25 -36.41 19.45
C ARG A 80 0.80 -37.81 19.21
N ASP A 81 1.11 -38.16 17.97
CA ASP A 81 1.67 -39.47 17.61
C ASP A 81 3.07 -39.70 18.21
N LEU A 82 3.86 -38.64 18.37
CA LEU A 82 5.17 -38.69 19.04
C LEU A 82 5.06 -38.82 20.56
N SER A 83 4.00 -38.30 21.18
CA SER A 83 3.78 -38.39 22.64
C SER A 83 3.23 -39.74 23.12
N LEU A 84 2.80 -40.61 22.19
CA LEU A 84 2.22 -41.93 22.47
C LEU A 84 3.23 -43.08 22.32
N ARG A 85 4.52 -42.78 22.19
CA ARG A 85 5.63 -43.76 22.16
C ARG A 85 6.53 -43.56 23.36
#